data_AF-A0A8G1QUT2-F1
#
_entry.id   AF-A0A8G1QUT2-F1
#
_cell.length_a   1.000
_cell.length_b   1.000
_cell.length_c   1.000
_cell.angle_alpha   90.00
_cell.angle_beta   90.00
_cell.angle_gamma   90.00
#
_symmetry.space_group_name_H-M   'P 1'
#
loop_
_entity.id
_entity.type
_entity.pdbx_description
1 polymer ?
#
loop_
_entity_poly.entity_id
_entity_poly.type
_entity_poly.pdbx_seq_one_letter_code
_entity_poly.pdbx_strand_id
1 'polypeptide(L)'
;MNIDGFALVTGAGSGIGRDCAIAYAIEGAAGVAFADLDPVAATAAAEESKLLATNPNYRALTIEVNVRDPDSVQEMVDTVVMAFGRIDYSVNSAGVGVEQPAEVSKASVREFERFMDVNVKGTLLCVRAVSAQMKQQEARHFSLRKSTPARNCGRGVIINLGSSNSYVATPNIVQYTASKHAVMGITRNAGVFYTQFFVFFSSFPKLNEKIKISPRFGPIRDPSQFDLPLVGGNSDDRASGGGRSEFGICDESSGADGPRASFVTGAGWMVDGGATLQLQT
;
A
#
# COMPACT_ATOMS: atom_id res chain seq x y z
N MET A 1 -3.08 18.89 -2.25
CA MET A 1 -2.38 19.03 -3.55
C MET A 1 -3.43 18.90 -4.65
N ASN A 2 -3.09 18.98 -5.94
CA ASN A 2 -4.07 18.80 -7.03
C ASN A 2 -3.63 17.58 -7.84
N ILE A 3 -4.07 16.39 -7.43
CA ILE A 3 -3.98 15.20 -8.28
C ILE A 3 -5.07 15.33 -9.34
N ASP A 4 -4.73 15.09 -10.60
CA ASP A 4 -5.65 15.07 -11.72
C ASP A 4 -5.48 13.76 -12.50
N GLY A 5 -6.57 13.23 -13.06
CA GLY A 5 -6.58 11.93 -13.75
C GLY A 5 -7.26 10.83 -12.93
N PHE A 6 -6.96 9.57 -13.25
CA PHE A 6 -7.72 8.42 -12.77
C PHE A 6 -6.86 7.42 -12.01
N ALA A 7 -7.32 7.03 -10.82
CA ALA A 7 -6.64 6.04 -9.98
C ALA A 7 -7.34 4.68 -10.00
N LEU A 8 -6.55 3.61 -9.95
CA LEU A 8 -7.00 2.24 -9.72
C LEU A 8 -6.35 1.73 -8.43
N VAL A 9 -7.15 1.35 -7.44
CA VAL A 9 -6.67 0.83 -6.17
C VAL A 9 -7.19 -0.58 -5.96
N THR A 10 -6.29 -1.55 -5.78
CA THR A 10 -6.64 -2.93 -5.39
C THR A 10 -6.56 -3.09 -3.88
N GLY A 11 -7.44 -3.89 -3.27
CA GLY A 11 -7.56 -3.94 -1.81
C GLY A 11 -8.24 -2.68 -1.25
N ALA A 12 -9.09 -2.03 -2.06
CA ALA A 12 -9.69 -0.73 -1.75
C ALA A 12 -10.88 -0.80 -0.78
N GLY A 13 -11.31 -1.99 -0.36
CA GLY A 13 -12.40 -2.18 0.60
C GLY A 13 -11.97 -1.99 2.05
N SER A 14 -10.67 -2.06 2.37
CA SER A 14 -10.20 -1.96 3.77
C SER A 14 -8.77 -1.42 3.93
N GLY A 15 -8.47 -0.99 5.16
CA GLY A 15 -7.15 -0.53 5.61
C GLY A 15 -6.51 0.51 4.68
N ILE A 16 -5.20 0.37 4.46
CA ILE A 16 -4.40 1.30 3.66
C ILE A 16 -4.93 1.45 2.23
N GLY A 17 -5.42 0.37 1.61
CA GLY A 17 -5.95 0.46 0.25
C GLY A 17 -7.18 1.37 0.19
N ARG A 18 -8.15 1.17 1.09
CA ARG A 18 -9.31 2.05 1.23
C ARG A 18 -8.90 3.50 1.42
N ASP A 19 -7.96 3.75 2.33
CA ASP A 19 -7.58 5.12 2.67
C ASP A 19 -6.81 5.80 1.53
N CYS A 20 -5.97 5.07 0.78
CA CYS A 20 -5.35 5.58 -0.44
C CYS A 20 -6.42 5.98 -1.47
N ALA A 21 -7.43 5.13 -1.67
CA ALA A 21 -8.51 5.39 -2.63
C ALA A 21 -9.33 6.64 -2.26
N ILE A 22 -9.65 6.81 -0.98
CA ILE A 22 -10.34 8.00 -0.46
C ILE A 22 -9.43 9.23 -0.57
N ALA A 23 -8.14 9.11 -0.25
CA ALA A 23 -7.19 10.21 -0.36
C ALA A 23 -7.09 10.75 -1.79
N TYR A 24 -7.07 9.90 -2.82
CA TYR A 24 -7.11 10.37 -4.21
C TYR A 24 -8.37 11.21 -4.51
N ALA A 25 -9.53 10.84 -3.96
CA ALA A 25 -10.75 11.61 -4.14
C ALA A 25 -10.64 13.00 -3.47
N ILE A 26 -10.12 13.05 -2.24
CA ILE A 26 -9.87 14.29 -1.49
C ILE A 26 -8.84 15.17 -2.21
N GLU A 27 -7.81 14.57 -2.80
CA GLU A 27 -6.72 15.26 -3.49
C GLU A 27 -7.07 15.71 -4.92
N GLY A 28 -8.30 15.45 -5.38
CA GLY A 28 -8.87 16.03 -6.60
C GLY A 28 -8.86 15.14 -7.83
N ALA A 29 -8.56 13.84 -7.69
CA ALA A 29 -8.63 12.90 -8.81
C ALA A 29 -9.97 13.01 -9.56
N ALA A 30 -9.95 12.83 -10.87
CA ALA A 30 -11.16 12.85 -11.69
C ALA A 30 -12.00 11.58 -11.50
N GLY A 31 -11.36 10.47 -11.09
CA GLY A 31 -12.07 9.28 -10.66
C GLY A 31 -11.16 8.23 -10.03
N VAL A 32 -11.76 7.35 -9.25
CA VAL A 32 -11.07 6.24 -8.57
C VAL A 32 -11.85 4.95 -8.79
N ALA A 33 -11.15 3.90 -9.20
CA ALA A 33 -11.64 2.55 -9.24
C ALA A 33 -11.25 1.81 -7.94
N PHE A 34 -12.27 1.41 -7.18
CA PHE A 34 -12.18 0.64 -5.95
C PHE A 34 -12.30 -0.83 -6.30
N ALA A 35 -11.15 -1.50 -6.40
CA ALA A 35 -11.08 -2.90 -6.74
C ALA A 35 -10.79 -3.73 -5.49
N ASP A 36 -11.66 -4.68 -5.16
CA ASP A 36 -11.49 -5.56 -4.00
C ASP A 36 -12.13 -6.93 -4.24
N LEU A 37 -11.72 -7.93 -3.46
CA LEU A 37 -12.38 -9.24 -3.45
C LEU A 37 -13.73 -9.16 -2.73
N ASP A 38 -13.90 -8.23 -1.80
CA ASP A 38 -15.17 -7.93 -1.15
C ASP A 38 -15.85 -6.73 -1.84
N PRO A 39 -16.83 -6.96 -2.74
CA PRO A 39 -17.49 -5.88 -3.47
C PRO A 39 -18.35 -5.00 -2.56
N VAL A 40 -18.79 -5.50 -1.40
CA VAL A 40 -19.59 -4.72 -0.44
C VAL A 40 -18.69 -3.69 0.25
N ALA A 41 -17.52 -4.12 0.72
CA ALA A 41 -16.54 -3.22 1.33
C ALA A 41 -16.04 -2.16 0.33
N ALA A 42 -15.75 -2.56 -0.91
CA ALA A 42 -15.34 -1.63 -1.96
C ALA A 42 -16.45 -0.61 -2.32
N THR A 43 -17.72 -1.05 -2.36
CA THR A 43 -18.85 -0.13 -2.59
C THR A 43 -19.00 0.87 -1.45
N ALA A 44 -18.86 0.45 -0.20
CA ALA A 44 -18.94 1.34 0.95
C ALA A 44 -17.85 2.43 0.89
N ALA A 45 -16.61 2.04 0.60
CA ALA A 45 -15.49 2.98 0.41
C ALA A 45 -15.72 3.94 -0.78
N ALA A 46 -16.28 3.44 -1.89
CA ALA A 46 -16.61 4.24 -3.05
C ALA A 46 -17.68 5.30 -2.72
N GLU A 47 -18.75 4.96 -2.00
CA GLU A 47 -19.78 5.94 -1.59
C GLU A 47 -19.22 6.99 -0.62
N GLU A 48 -18.39 6.58 0.33
CA GLU A 48 -17.70 7.51 1.23
C GLU A 48 -16.82 8.50 0.46
N SER A 49 -16.05 8.01 -0.52
CA SER A 49 -15.17 8.85 -1.32
C SER A 49 -15.92 9.93 -2.11
N LYS A 50 -17.15 9.66 -2.57
CA LYS A 50 -17.97 10.65 -3.28
C LYS A 50 -18.37 11.83 -2.38
N LEU A 51 -18.55 11.59 -1.08
CA LEU A 51 -18.88 12.64 -0.10
C LEU A 51 -17.67 13.54 0.22
N LEU A 52 -16.46 12.99 0.09
CA LEU A 52 -15.21 13.66 0.44
C LEU A 52 -14.46 14.24 -0.78
N ALA A 53 -14.89 13.89 -1.99
CA ALA A 53 -14.22 14.28 -3.22
C ALA A 53 -14.22 15.80 -3.40
N THR A 54 -13.05 16.37 -3.71
CA THR A 54 -12.91 17.81 -3.97
C THR A 54 -13.12 18.16 -5.44
N ASN A 55 -13.03 17.17 -6.34
CA ASN A 55 -13.32 17.35 -7.75
C ASN A 55 -14.83 17.27 -8.00
N PRO A 56 -15.48 18.33 -8.53
CA PRO A 56 -16.93 18.33 -8.75
C PRO A 56 -17.41 17.31 -9.80
N ASN A 57 -16.50 16.81 -10.65
CA ASN A 57 -16.78 15.79 -11.67
C ASN A 57 -16.22 14.41 -11.27
N TYR A 58 -15.96 14.20 -9.98
CA TYR A 58 -15.43 12.95 -9.47
C TYR A 58 -16.32 11.75 -9.82
N ARG A 59 -15.68 10.66 -10.22
CA ARG A 59 -16.34 9.38 -10.53
C ARG A 59 -15.73 8.25 -9.70
N ALA A 60 -16.56 7.56 -8.94
CA ALA A 60 -16.16 6.31 -8.29
C ALA A 60 -16.68 5.10 -9.09
N LEU A 61 -15.84 4.08 -9.22
CA LEU A 61 -16.15 2.81 -9.88
C LEU A 61 -15.82 1.67 -8.92
N THR A 62 -16.74 0.74 -8.68
CA THR A 62 -16.47 -0.45 -7.87
C THR A 62 -16.23 -1.64 -8.79
N ILE A 63 -15.23 -2.47 -8.49
CA ILE A 63 -14.88 -3.66 -9.26
C ILE A 63 -14.60 -4.81 -8.29
N GLU A 64 -15.24 -5.97 -8.48
CA GLU A 64 -14.83 -7.19 -7.82
C GLU A 64 -13.59 -7.75 -8.53
N VAL A 65 -12.49 -7.98 -7.80
CA VAL A 65 -11.26 -8.53 -8.38
C VAL A 65 -10.65 -9.58 -7.47
N ASN A 66 -10.31 -10.72 -8.07
CA ASN A 66 -9.40 -11.68 -7.48
C ASN A 66 -8.01 -11.50 -8.09
N VAL A 67 -7.11 -10.80 -7.38
CA VAL A 67 -5.75 -10.52 -7.90
C VAL A 67 -4.92 -11.77 -8.17
N ARG A 68 -5.33 -12.95 -7.67
CA ARG A 68 -4.66 -14.23 -7.92
C ARG A 68 -5.00 -14.80 -9.30
N ASP A 69 -6.03 -14.28 -9.95
CA ASP A 69 -6.53 -14.75 -11.24
C ASP A 69 -6.12 -13.77 -12.35
N PRO A 70 -5.31 -14.20 -13.33
CA PRO A 70 -4.89 -13.33 -14.43
C PRO A 70 -6.05 -12.78 -15.25
N ASP A 71 -7.13 -13.55 -15.43
CA ASP A 71 -8.28 -13.13 -16.24
C ASP A 71 -9.09 -12.06 -15.50
N SER A 72 -9.32 -12.26 -14.19
CA SER A 72 -9.95 -11.26 -13.32
C SER A 72 -9.17 -9.94 -13.27
N VAL A 73 -7.83 -9.99 -13.22
CA VAL A 73 -6.99 -8.79 -13.25
C VAL A 73 -7.07 -8.08 -14.60
N GLN A 74 -7.11 -8.82 -15.71
CA GLN A 74 -7.24 -8.23 -17.03
C GLN A 74 -8.61 -7.56 -17.21
N GLU A 75 -9.69 -8.23 -16.80
CA GLU A 75 -11.05 -7.69 -16.84
C GLU A 75 -11.19 -6.42 -15.98
N MET A 76 -10.54 -6.38 -14.81
CA MET A 76 -10.47 -5.17 -13.98
C MET A 76 -9.84 -4.02 -14.76
N VAL A 77 -8.68 -4.22 -15.39
CA VAL A 77 -8.00 -3.16 -16.17
C VAL A 77 -8.86 -2.71 -17.35
N ASP A 78 -9.44 -3.65 -18.10
CA ASP A 78 -10.30 -3.35 -19.24
C ASP A 78 -11.54 -2.55 -18.83
N THR A 79 -12.14 -2.89 -17.69
CA THR A 79 -13.29 -2.18 -17.12
C THR A 79 -12.95 -0.75 -16.73
N VAL A 80 -11.78 -0.53 -16.11
CA VAL A 80 -11.31 0.81 -15.75
C VAL A 80 -11.06 1.64 -17.00
N VAL A 81 -10.42 1.06 -18.02
CA VAL A 81 -10.14 1.75 -19.29
C VAL A 81 -11.41 2.06 -20.05
N MET A 82 -12.39 1.16 -20.06
CA MET A 82 -13.71 1.41 -20.65
C MET A 82 -14.43 2.57 -19.94
N ALA A 83 -14.34 2.64 -18.61
CA ALA A 83 -15.02 3.67 -17.83
C ALA A 83 -14.31 5.03 -17.87
N PHE A 84 -12.99 5.05 -17.72
CA PHE A 84 -12.18 6.27 -17.52
C PHE A 84 -11.31 6.64 -18.73
N GLY A 85 -11.12 5.72 -19.67
CA GLY A 85 -10.28 5.89 -20.87
C GLY A 85 -8.79 5.65 -20.63
N ARG A 86 -8.33 5.64 -19.37
CA ARG A 86 -6.92 5.50 -18.98
C ARG A 86 -6.77 5.15 -17.49
N ILE A 87 -5.57 4.75 -17.10
CA ILE A 87 -5.11 4.57 -15.73
C ILE A 87 -3.87 5.44 -15.53
N ASP A 88 -3.97 6.45 -14.66
CA ASP A 88 -2.86 7.36 -14.37
C ASP A 88 -2.11 6.96 -13.11
N TYR A 89 -2.83 6.45 -12.13
CA TYR A 89 -2.29 6.01 -10.85
C TYR A 89 -2.80 4.60 -10.57
N SER A 90 -1.90 3.71 -10.15
CA SER A 90 -2.27 2.36 -9.75
C SER A 90 -1.65 2.05 -8.40
N VAL A 91 -2.47 1.65 -7.42
CA VAL A 91 -2.01 1.23 -6.10
C VAL A 91 -2.33 -0.24 -5.90
N ASN A 92 -1.27 -1.04 -5.84
CA ASN A 92 -1.34 -2.47 -5.58
C ASN A 92 -1.24 -2.71 -4.06
N SER A 93 -2.39 -2.64 -3.38
CA SER A 93 -2.51 -2.80 -1.91
C SER A 93 -3.08 -4.16 -1.50
N ALA A 94 -3.81 -4.85 -2.39
CA ALA A 94 -4.33 -6.19 -2.12
C ALA A 94 -3.25 -7.13 -1.58
N GLY A 95 -3.49 -7.69 -0.41
CA GLY A 95 -2.53 -8.54 0.28
C GLY A 95 -3.13 -9.19 1.52
N VAL A 96 -2.49 -10.25 1.99
CA VAL A 96 -2.80 -10.92 3.25
C VAL A 96 -1.70 -10.70 4.27
N GLY A 97 -2.08 -10.71 5.55
CA GLY A 97 -1.19 -10.58 6.71
C GLY A 97 -0.82 -11.92 7.34
N VAL A 98 0.04 -11.86 8.36
CA VAL A 98 0.45 -13.02 9.16
C VAL A 98 -0.71 -13.52 10.01
N GLU A 99 -1.00 -14.82 9.90
CA GLU A 99 -2.02 -15.48 10.72
C GLU A 99 -1.39 -16.39 11.77
N GLN A 100 -0.28 -17.06 11.41
CA GLN A 100 0.37 -18.06 12.26
C GLN A 100 1.87 -17.78 12.39
N PRO A 101 2.28 -16.85 13.28
CA PRO A 101 3.70 -16.58 13.49
C PRO A 101 4.38 -17.82 14.06
N ALA A 102 5.45 -18.26 13.40
CA ALA A 102 6.22 -19.43 13.77
C ALA A 102 7.70 -19.24 13.46
N GLU A 103 8.57 -19.75 14.33
CA GLU A 103 9.99 -19.82 14.04
C GLU A 103 10.26 -20.57 12.72
N VAL A 104 11.40 -20.31 12.09
CA VAL A 104 11.70 -20.80 10.73
C VAL A 104 11.57 -22.33 10.60
N SER A 105 11.92 -23.09 11.64
CA SER A 105 11.84 -24.56 11.63
C SER A 105 10.40 -25.10 11.65
N LYS A 106 9.43 -24.27 12.02
CA LYS A 106 8.00 -24.59 12.11
C LYS A 106 7.16 -23.79 11.11
N ALA A 107 7.79 -23.07 10.18
CA ALA A 107 7.10 -22.28 9.19
C ALA A 107 6.20 -23.16 8.31
N SER A 108 4.95 -22.75 8.15
CA SER A 108 3.97 -23.47 7.33
C SER A 108 4.23 -23.22 5.85
N VAL A 109 4.45 -24.31 5.09
CA VAL A 109 4.56 -24.26 3.62
C VAL A 109 3.26 -23.74 3.00
N ARG A 110 2.10 -24.15 3.54
CA ARG A 110 0.80 -23.67 3.06
C ARG A 110 0.62 -22.17 3.26
N GLU A 111 1.08 -21.64 4.39
CA GLU A 111 1.03 -20.19 4.62
C GLU A 111 2.00 -19.45 3.70
N PHE A 112 3.18 -20.04 3.44
CA PHE A 112 4.11 -19.52 2.44
C PHE A 112 3.47 -19.45 1.06
N GLU A 113 2.87 -20.54 0.59
CA GLU A 113 2.16 -20.59 -0.70
C GLU A 113 1.05 -19.54 -0.78
N ARG A 114 0.28 -19.35 0.29
CA ARG A 114 -0.75 -18.30 0.37
C ARG A 114 -0.16 -16.89 0.20
N PHE A 115 0.95 -16.59 0.87
CA PHE A 115 1.63 -15.30 0.69
C PHE A 115 2.19 -15.13 -0.72
N MET A 116 2.78 -16.18 -1.29
CA MET A 116 3.32 -16.13 -2.65
C MET A 116 2.19 -15.95 -3.68
N ASP A 117 1.05 -16.59 -3.49
CA ASP A 117 -0.08 -16.55 -4.41
C ASP A 117 -0.82 -15.20 -4.37
N VAL A 118 -0.97 -14.59 -3.20
CA VAL A 118 -1.64 -13.29 -3.06
C VAL A 118 -0.65 -12.13 -3.20
N ASN A 119 0.30 -12.01 -2.27
CA ASN A 119 1.15 -10.82 -2.14
C ASN A 119 2.19 -10.71 -3.26
N VAL A 120 2.63 -11.83 -3.85
CA VAL A 120 3.68 -11.82 -4.88
C VAL A 120 3.07 -11.97 -6.27
N LYS A 121 2.39 -13.09 -6.53
CA LYS A 121 1.76 -13.36 -7.83
C LYS A 121 0.70 -12.31 -8.14
N GLY A 122 -0.14 -11.95 -7.17
CA GLY A 122 -1.18 -10.93 -7.37
C GLY A 122 -0.60 -9.57 -7.75
N THR A 123 0.39 -9.09 -7.00
CA THR A 123 1.08 -7.84 -7.36
C THR A 123 1.76 -7.92 -8.73
N LEU A 124 2.40 -9.04 -9.07
CA LEU A 124 3.02 -9.23 -10.39
C LEU A 124 1.97 -9.13 -11.53
N LEU A 125 0.81 -9.77 -11.36
CA LEU A 125 -0.26 -9.74 -12.36
C LEU A 125 -0.79 -8.31 -12.55
N CYS A 126 -1.07 -7.58 -11.47
CA CYS A 126 -1.50 -6.18 -11.54
C CYS A 126 -0.45 -5.29 -12.21
N VAL A 127 0.82 -5.39 -11.78
CA VAL A 127 1.93 -4.64 -12.39
C VAL A 127 2.02 -4.92 -13.88
N ARG A 128 1.94 -6.20 -14.29
CA ARG A 128 2.01 -6.60 -15.70
C ARG A 128 0.87 -5.98 -16.51
N ALA A 129 -0.38 -6.16 -16.08
CA ALA A 129 -1.57 -5.71 -16.81
C ALA A 129 -1.62 -4.17 -16.91
N VAL A 130 -1.43 -3.47 -15.78
CA VAL A 130 -1.43 -2.01 -15.74
C VAL A 130 -0.28 -1.43 -16.56
N SER A 131 0.92 -2.02 -16.49
CA SER A 131 2.06 -1.60 -17.32
C SER A 131 1.77 -1.74 -18.82
N ALA A 132 1.13 -2.84 -19.23
CA ALA A 132 0.75 -3.07 -20.63
C ALA A 132 -0.25 -2.01 -21.11
N GLN A 133 -1.21 -1.62 -20.26
CA GLN A 133 -2.14 -0.54 -20.55
C GLN A 133 -1.46 0.83 -20.61
N MET A 134 -0.66 1.19 -19.59
CA MET A 134 0.05 2.47 -19.55
C MET A 134 0.99 2.64 -20.75
N LYS A 135 1.56 1.56 -21.30
CA LYS A 135 2.33 1.60 -22.55
C LYS A 135 1.54 2.11 -23.75
N GLN A 136 0.24 1.92 -23.79
CA GLN A 136 -0.62 2.32 -24.91
C GLN A 136 -1.16 3.76 -24.73
N GLN A 137 -0.97 4.35 -23.55
CA GLN A 137 -1.47 5.69 -23.23
C GLN A 137 -0.53 6.78 -23.72
N GLU A 138 -1.11 7.93 -24.08
CA GLU A 138 -0.35 9.14 -24.30
C GLU A 138 0.34 9.63 -23.01
N ALA A 139 1.56 10.11 -23.19
CA ALA A 139 2.36 10.62 -22.08
C ALA A 139 1.71 11.88 -21.50
N ARG A 140 1.66 11.96 -20.18
CA ARG A 140 1.17 13.12 -19.47
C ARG A 140 2.23 14.20 -19.46
N HIS A 141 1.76 15.44 -19.61
CA HIS A 141 2.60 16.62 -19.56
C HIS A 141 2.14 17.50 -18.43
N PHE A 142 3.08 17.90 -17.57
CA PHE A 142 2.80 18.77 -16.45
C PHE A 142 3.67 20.00 -16.51
N SER A 143 3.06 21.17 -16.29
CA SER A 143 3.80 22.41 -16.13
C SER A 143 3.70 22.92 -14.69
N LEU A 144 4.86 23.17 -14.08
CA LEU A 144 4.93 23.64 -12.69
C LEU A 144 4.47 25.10 -12.54
N ARG A 145 4.63 25.91 -13.60
CA ARG A 145 4.23 27.32 -13.66
C ARG A 145 3.77 27.66 -15.07
N LYS A 146 2.83 28.58 -15.25
CA LYS A 146 2.34 29.02 -16.58
C LYS A 146 3.45 29.36 -17.59
N SER A 147 4.60 29.83 -17.10
CA SER A 147 5.76 30.22 -17.92
C SER A 147 6.77 29.10 -18.19
N THR A 148 6.60 27.91 -17.59
CA THR A 148 7.52 26.78 -17.78
C THR A 148 6.98 25.84 -18.86
N PRO A 149 7.81 25.34 -19.79
CA PRO A 149 7.40 24.29 -20.73
C PRO A 149 6.88 23.08 -19.96
N ALA A 150 5.80 22.45 -20.46
CA ALA A 150 5.28 21.24 -19.85
C ALA A 150 6.29 20.11 -20.01
N ARG A 151 6.67 19.48 -18.90
CA ARG A 151 7.58 18.32 -18.91
C ARG A 151 6.79 17.04 -19.12
N ASN A 152 7.37 16.08 -19.83
CA ASN A 152 6.86 14.72 -19.91
C ASN A 152 7.01 14.07 -18.53
N CYS A 153 5.89 13.64 -17.95
CA CYS A 153 5.80 13.00 -16.63
C CYS A 153 5.59 11.48 -16.71
N GLY A 154 5.75 10.89 -17.89
CA GLY A 154 5.47 9.48 -18.13
C GLY A 154 4.02 9.22 -18.48
N ARG A 155 3.65 7.95 -18.55
CA ARG A 155 2.32 7.49 -19.00
C ARG A 155 1.40 7.06 -17.85
N GLY A 156 1.93 7.06 -16.63
CA GLY A 156 1.25 6.71 -15.41
C GLY A 156 2.25 6.34 -14.31
N VAL A 157 1.72 6.06 -13.14
CA VAL A 157 2.44 5.74 -11.93
C VAL A 157 1.88 4.46 -11.32
N ILE A 158 2.75 3.53 -10.94
CA ILE A 158 2.36 2.30 -10.23
C ILE A 158 3.02 2.30 -8.85
N ILE A 159 2.23 2.19 -7.80
CA ILE A 159 2.66 1.98 -6.41
C ILE A 159 2.40 0.54 -6.02
N ASN A 160 3.41 -0.13 -5.47
CA ASN A 160 3.25 -1.42 -4.82
C ASN A 160 3.40 -1.27 -3.30
N LEU A 161 2.48 -1.86 -2.53
CA LEU A 161 2.56 -1.78 -1.07
C LEU A 161 3.57 -2.74 -0.46
N GLY A 162 4.55 -2.13 0.20
CA GLY A 162 5.65 -2.78 0.87
C GLY A 162 5.45 -3.08 2.34
N SER A 163 6.57 -3.20 3.05
CA SER A 163 6.67 -3.35 4.51
C SER A 163 8.13 -3.14 4.96
N SER A 164 8.36 -2.90 6.26
CA SER A 164 9.69 -3.04 6.91
C SER A 164 10.33 -4.36 6.58
N ASN A 165 9.51 -5.39 6.53
CA ASN A 165 9.92 -6.73 6.18
C ASN A 165 10.36 -6.91 4.73
N SER A 166 10.47 -5.83 3.95
CA SER A 166 11.14 -5.83 2.63
C SER A 166 12.63 -5.50 2.73
N TYR A 167 13.07 -4.93 3.87
CA TYR A 167 14.45 -4.49 4.11
C TYR A 167 15.08 -5.18 5.30
N VAL A 168 14.28 -5.44 6.33
CA VAL A 168 14.71 -6.09 7.57
C VAL A 168 13.96 -7.41 7.74
N ALA A 169 14.50 -8.29 8.59
CA ALA A 169 13.81 -9.51 8.99
C ALA A 169 13.19 -9.30 10.37
N THR A 170 11.97 -9.79 10.56
CA THR A 170 11.34 -9.88 11.88
C THR A 170 11.23 -11.37 12.26
N PRO A 171 11.57 -11.75 13.50
CA PRO A 171 11.42 -13.12 13.96
C PRO A 171 10.00 -13.64 13.76
N ASN A 172 9.89 -14.94 13.49
CA ASN A 172 8.64 -15.70 13.40
C ASN A 172 7.71 -15.37 12.21
N ILE A 173 8.13 -14.56 11.24
CA ILE A 173 7.30 -14.19 10.07
C ILE A 173 8.04 -14.36 8.74
N VAL A 174 8.90 -15.38 8.64
CA VAL A 174 9.77 -15.62 7.48
C VAL A 174 9.02 -15.64 6.15
N GLN A 175 7.81 -16.22 6.11
CA GLN A 175 7.00 -16.29 4.90
C GLN A 175 6.55 -14.90 4.42
N TYR A 176 6.14 -14.05 5.36
CA TYR A 176 5.76 -12.67 5.07
C TYR A 176 6.96 -11.84 4.62
N THR A 177 8.09 -11.93 5.34
CA THR A 177 9.35 -11.27 4.99
C THR A 177 9.81 -11.65 3.59
N ALA A 178 9.81 -12.94 3.25
CA ALA A 178 10.15 -13.41 1.90
C ALA A 178 9.22 -12.80 0.83
N SER A 179 7.91 -12.79 1.09
CA SER A 179 6.94 -12.20 0.15
C SER A 179 7.18 -10.70 -0.07
N LYS A 180 7.47 -9.93 0.97
CA LYS A 180 7.67 -8.48 0.87
C LYS A 180 9.01 -8.11 0.23
N HIS A 181 10.06 -8.91 0.44
CA HIS A 181 11.30 -8.80 -0.34
C HIS A 181 11.04 -9.07 -1.84
N ALA A 182 10.20 -10.06 -2.17
CA ALA A 182 9.85 -10.35 -3.56
C ALA A 182 9.09 -9.19 -4.22
N VAL A 183 8.13 -8.56 -3.53
CA VAL A 183 7.43 -7.37 -4.05
C VAL A 183 8.40 -6.20 -4.30
N MET A 184 9.38 -6.00 -3.43
CA MET A 184 10.44 -5.01 -3.66
C MET A 184 11.27 -5.34 -4.91
N GLY A 185 11.58 -6.63 -5.13
CA GLY A 185 12.23 -7.10 -6.36
C GLY A 185 11.41 -6.82 -7.62
N ILE A 186 10.11 -7.14 -7.60
CA ILE A 186 9.17 -6.83 -8.69
C ILE A 186 9.18 -5.33 -9.01
N THR A 187 9.09 -4.50 -7.98
CA THR A 187 9.03 -3.03 -8.13
C THR A 187 10.31 -2.46 -8.73
N ARG A 188 11.48 -2.90 -8.24
CA ARG A 188 12.77 -2.46 -8.77
C ARG A 188 12.96 -2.86 -10.23
N ASN A 189 12.51 -4.05 -10.60
CA ASN A 189 12.64 -4.54 -11.96
C ASN A 189 11.73 -3.79 -12.93
N ALA A 190 10.45 -3.60 -12.58
CA ALA A 190 9.51 -2.91 -13.44
C ALA A 190 9.75 -1.37 -13.48
N GLY A 191 10.37 -0.79 -12.45
CA GLY A 191 10.80 0.62 -12.43
C GLY A 191 11.85 0.99 -13.48
N VAL A 192 12.56 0.02 -14.06
CA VAL A 192 13.46 0.26 -15.20
C VAL A 192 12.70 0.78 -16.43
N PHE A 193 11.39 0.51 -16.52
CA PHE A 193 10.58 0.81 -17.71
C PHE A 193 9.49 1.88 -17.49
N TYR A 194 9.16 2.25 -16.25
CA TYR A 194 8.08 3.19 -15.89
C TYR A 194 8.39 3.97 -14.63
N THR A 195 7.65 5.04 -14.32
CA THR A 195 7.66 5.67 -12.98
C THR A 195 6.93 4.73 -12.01
N GLN A 196 7.70 3.97 -11.24
CA GLN A 196 7.14 3.00 -10.30
C GLN A 196 7.64 3.28 -8.89
N PHE A 197 6.71 3.36 -7.95
CA PHE A 197 6.98 3.57 -6.55
C PHE A 197 6.69 2.31 -5.75
N PHE A 198 7.40 2.20 -4.64
CA PHE A 198 7.11 1.28 -3.59
C PHE A 198 6.93 2.11 -2.33
N VAL A 199 5.72 2.07 -1.77
CA VAL A 199 5.43 2.76 -0.51
C VAL A 199 5.28 1.68 0.56
N PHE A 200 6.16 1.75 1.54
CA PHE A 200 6.19 0.89 2.71
C PHE A 200 5.08 1.29 3.66
N PHE A 201 4.42 0.33 4.32
CA PHE A 201 3.75 0.60 5.59
C PHE A 201 4.05 -0.51 6.59
N SER A 202 4.42 -0.14 7.82
CA SER A 202 4.34 -1.06 8.96
C SER A 202 3.20 -0.62 9.85
N SER A 203 2.06 -1.29 9.73
CA SER A 203 1.28 -1.53 10.94
C SER A 203 1.98 -2.69 11.64
N PHE A 204 2.61 -2.44 12.79
CA PHE A 204 2.69 -3.53 13.76
C PHE A 204 1.24 -3.99 13.97
N PRO A 205 0.89 -5.26 13.70
CA PRO A 205 -0.38 -5.74 14.18
C PRO A 205 -0.33 -5.50 15.69
N LYS A 206 -1.25 -4.66 16.19
CA LYS A 206 -1.54 -4.65 17.62
C LYS A 206 -1.65 -6.11 18.03
N LEU A 207 -0.71 -6.58 18.85
CA LEU A 207 -0.83 -7.85 19.53
C LEU A 207 -2.22 -7.80 20.18
N ASN A 208 -3.15 -8.63 19.68
CA ASN A 208 -4.58 -8.49 19.89
C ASN A 208 -4.95 -8.14 21.34
N GLU A 209 -5.90 -7.21 21.47
CA GLU A 209 -6.75 -6.98 22.65
C GLU A 209 -7.58 -8.24 23.00
N LYS A 210 -6.89 -9.31 23.41
CA LYS A 210 -7.49 -10.50 24.02
C LYS A 210 -6.82 -10.79 25.36
N ILE A 211 -6.82 -9.80 26.24
CA ILE A 211 -6.81 -10.05 27.68
C ILE A 211 -8.00 -9.29 28.25
N LYS A 212 -9.09 -10.03 28.49
CA LYS A 212 -10.24 -9.54 29.28
C LYS A 212 -9.72 -9.14 30.65
N ILE A 213 -9.81 -7.85 30.98
CA ILE A 213 -9.59 -7.38 32.34
C ILE A 213 -10.82 -7.82 33.15
N SER A 214 -10.70 -8.93 33.89
CA SER A 214 -11.60 -9.24 35.00
C SER A 214 -10.94 -8.81 36.31
N PRO A 215 -11.63 -8.06 37.19
CA PRO A 215 -11.01 -7.50 38.39
C PRO A 215 -11.05 -8.52 39.53
N ARG A 216 -9.94 -9.23 39.82
CA ARG A 216 -9.74 -9.94 41.10
C ARG A 216 -8.27 -9.94 41.54
N PHE A 217 -8.04 -9.24 42.66
CA PHE A 217 -6.98 -9.29 43.68
C PHE A 217 -5.80 -10.29 43.56
N GLY A 218 -4.60 -9.80 43.92
CA GLY A 218 -3.54 -10.57 44.61
C GLY A 218 -2.10 -10.20 44.20
N PRO A 219 -1.16 -9.88 45.13
CA PRO A 219 0.17 -9.37 44.78
C PRO A 219 1.31 -10.43 44.77
N ILE A 220 2.37 -10.07 44.02
CA ILE A 220 3.81 -10.47 44.05
C ILE A 220 4.25 -11.86 43.51
N ARG A 221 5.21 -11.88 42.55
CA ARG A 221 6.66 -12.26 42.66
C ARG A 221 7.20 -12.93 41.37
N ASP A 222 8.07 -12.21 40.64
CA ASP A 222 9.44 -12.60 40.20
C ASP A 222 9.85 -11.80 38.93
N PRO A 223 10.81 -10.85 39.00
CA PRO A 223 11.30 -10.08 37.85
C PRO A 223 12.41 -10.77 37.02
N SER A 224 12.77 -12.04 37.27
CA SER A 224 14.04 -12.60 36.76
C SER A 224 13.96 -13.54 35.55
N GLN A 225 12.86 -13.55 34.77
CA GLN A 225 12.81 -14.37 33.56
C GLN A 225 12.46 -13.53 32.32
N PHE A 226 13.48 -13.40 31.45
CA PHE A 226 13.54 -12.73 30.14
C PHE A 226 13.86 -11.23 30.15
N ASP A 227 15.15 -10.92 30.35
CA ASP A 227 15.77 -9.66 29.92
C ASP A 227 16.21 -9.76 28.45
N LEU A 228 15.59 -8.96 27.58
CA LEU A 228 16.28 -8.34 26.46
C LEU A 228 16.35 -6.84 26.80
N PRO A 229 17.52 -6.19 26.70
CA PRO A 229 17.68 -4.82 27.17
C PRO A 229 16.87 -3.86 26.29
N LEU A 230 15.82 -3.27 26.87
CA LEU A 230 15.30 -1.99 26.42
C LEU A 230 16.42 -0.96 26.61
N VAL A 231 17.16 -0.68 25.55
CA VAL A 231 18.05 0.49 25.53
C VAL A 231 17.15 1.72 25.52
N GLY A 232 16.93 2.27 26.71
CA GLY A 232 16.30 3.56 26.91
C GLY A 232 17.10 4.66 26.23
N GLY A 233 16.67 5.03 25.03
CA GLY A 233 17.09 6.24 24.33
C GLY A 233 15.92 7.21 24.27
N ASN A 234 16.09 8.39 24.83
CA ASN A 234 15.11 9.48 24.92
C ASN A 234 14.49 9.88 23.56
N SER A 235 13.45 9.18 23.13
CA SER A 235 12.53 9.63 22.06
C SER A 235 11.05 9.49 22.46
N ASP A 236 10.77 9.44 23.76
CA ASP A 236 9.42 9.24 24.33
C ASP A 236 8.41 10.35 24.03
N ASP A 237 8.81 11.45 23.37
CA ASP A 237 7.89 12.53 22.98
C ASP A 237 7.36 12.46 21.54
N ARG A 238 7.87 11.57 20.67
CA ARG A 238 7.37 11.43 19.28
C ARG A 238 6.51 10.19 19.02
N ALA A 239 6.58 9.20 19.90
CA ALA A 239 5.81 7.95 19.78
C ALA A 239 4.54 7.93 20.65
N SER A 240 4.39 8.85 21.60
CA SER A 240 3.32 8.83 22.61
C SER A 240 2.21 9.88 22.40
N GLY A 241 2.28 10.69 21.34
CA GLY A 241 1.33 11.78 21.06
C GLY A 241 0.63 11.64 19.72
N GLY A 242 -0.50 10.93 19.68
CA GLY A 242 -1.44 10.90 18.55
C GLY A 242 -1.11 9.83 17.52
N GLY A 243 -2.00 8.84 17.38
CA GLY A 243 -1.94 7.89 16.29
C GLY A 243 -1.89 8.63 14.95
N ARG A 244 -0.74 8.56 14.26
CA ARG A 244 -0.69 8.90 12.84
C ARG A 244 -1.55 7.85 12.13
N SER A 245 -2.77 8.26 11.83
CA SER A 245 -3.74 7.48 11.09
C SER A 245 -3.18 7.15 9.71
N GLU A 246 -3.69 6.06 9.14
CA GLU A 246 -3.47 5.61 7.77
C GLU A 246 -3.56 6.75 6.72
N PHE A 247 -4.14 7.90 7.06
CA PHE A 247 -4.10 9.15 6.28
C PHE A 247 -2.70 9.73 6.01
N GLY A 248 -1.78 9.78 6.98
CA GLY A 248 -0.43 10.35 6.72
C GLY A 248 0.41 9.52 5.74
N ILE A 249 0.10 8.23 5.72
CA ILE A 249 0.59 7.18 4.83
C ILE A 249 0.12 7.43 3.39
N CYS A 250 -1.17 7.74 3.23
CA CYS A 250 -1.78 8.06 1.95
C CYS A 250 -1.35 9.44 1.41
N ASP A 251 -1.14 10.43 2.28
CA ASP A 251 -0.63 11.75 1.90
C ASP A 251 0.77 11.67 1.27
N GLU A 252 1.65 10.85 1.85
CA GLU A 252 3.00 10.63 1.33
C GLU A 252 2.98 9.86 -0.01
N SER A 253 2.09 8.87 -0.15
CA SER A 253 1.87 8.18 -1.44
C SER A 253 1.34 9.15 -2.51
N SER A 254 0.36 9.98 -2.18
CA SER A 254 -0.20 11.00 -3.08
C SER A 254 0.86 12.04 -3.49
N GLY A 255 1.76 12.39 -2.57
CA GLY A 255 2.94 13.23 -2.87
C GLY A 255 3.93 12.56 -3.81
N ALA A 256 4.09 11.22 -3.73
CA ALA A 256 4.89 10.40 -4.63
C ALA A 256 4.24 10.22 -6.01
N ASP A 257 2.91 10.29 -6.11
CA ASP A 257 2.21 10.10 -7.39
C ASP A 257 2.11 11.37 -8.21
N GLY A 258 2.26 12.53 -7.57
CA GLY A 258 2.23 13.80 -8.24
C GLY A 258 3.33 13.92 -9.30
N PRO A 259 3.15 14.79 -10.30
CA PRO A 259 4.16 15.06 -11.31
C PRO A 259 5.51 15.44 -10.69
N ARG A 260 5.52 15.98 -9.46
CA ARG A 260 6.73 16.31 -8.68
C ARG A 260 7.70 15.14 -8.52
N ALA A 261 7.24 13.90 -8.48
CA ALA A 261 8.09 12.72 -8.38
C ALA A 261 8.36 12.03 -9.72
N SER A 262 8.09 12.67 -10.87
CA SER A 262 8.24 12.05 -12.20
C SER A 262 9.65 11.56 -12.57
N PHE A 263 10.67 11.84 -11.74
CA PHE A 263 12.05 11.38 -11.90
C PHE A 263 12.44 10.28 -10.90
N VAL A 264 11.54 9.89 -10.00
CA VAL A 264 11.76 8.84 -9.03
C VAL A 264 11.16 7.55 -9.58
N THR A 265 11.98 6.52 -9.73
CA THR A 265 11.52 5.20 -10.17
C THR A 265 12.34 4.08 -9.54
N GLY A 266 11.71 2.92 -9.35
CA GLY A 266 12.33 1.73 -8.76
C GLY A 266 12.75 1.94 -7.29
N ALA A 267 12.29 3.02 -6.67
CA ALA A 267 12.62 3.39 -5.30
C ALA A 267 11.61 2.77 -4.32
N GLY A 268 12.11 2.35 -3.16
CA GLY A 268 11.28 2.03 -2.01
C GLY A 268 11.39 3.12 -0.96
N TRP A 269 10.25 3.70 -0.61
CA TRP A 269 10.12 4.75 0.38
C TRP A 269 9.70 4.12 1.70
N MET A 270 10.41 4.47 2.77
CA MET A 270 10.23 3.90 4.09
C MET A 270 9.32 4.82 4.90
N VAL A 271 8.11 4.34 5.22
CA VAL A 271 7.11 5.08 6.00
C VAL A 271 6.77 4.25 7.24
N ASP A 272 7.55 4.45 8.29
CA ASP A 272 7.53 3.57 9.47
C ASP A 272 7.71 4.33 10.80
N GLY A 273 7.68 5.66 10.75
CA GLY A 273 7.91 6.50 11.92
C GLY A 273 9.33 6.41 12.49
N GLY A 274 10.30 5.84 11.76
CA GLY A 274 11.66 5.60 12.21
C GLY A 274 11.89 4.23 12.86
N ALA A 275 10.93 3.30 12.79
CA ALA A 275 11.05 1.98 13.42
C ALA A 275 12.29 1.18 12.96
N THR A 276 12.63 1.21 11.67
CA THR A 276 13.82 0.52 11.14
C THR A 276 15.13 1.19 11.55
N LEU A 277 15.13 2.48 11.90
CA LEU A 277 16.32 3.14 12.45
C LEU A 277 16.68 2.54 13.82
N GLN A 278 15.71 2.01 14.55
CA GLN A 278 15.92 1.34 15.84
C GLN A 278 16.36 -0.12 15.69
N LEU A 279 16.23 -0.70 14.49
CA LEU A 279 16.61 -2.10 14.20
C LEU A 279 18.03 -2.24 13.62
N GLN A 280 18.72 -1.13 13.33
CA GLN A 280 20.08 -1.11 12.76
C GLN A 280 21.21 -0.94 13.79
N THR A 281 20.91 -1.05 15.09
CA THR A 281 21.92 -1.05 16.17
C THR A 281 22.27 -2.45 16.61
#